data_AF-A0A7V8NQX6-F1
#
_entry.id   AF-A0A7V8NQX6-F1
#
_cell.length_a   1.000
_cell.length_b   1.000
_cell.length_c   1.000
_cell.angle_alpha   90.00
_cell.angle_beta   90.00
_cell.angle_gamma   90.00
#
_symmetry.space_group_name_H-M   'P 1'
#
loop_
_entity.id
_entity.type
_entity.pdbx_description
1 polymer ?
#
loop_
_entity_poly.entity_id
_entity_poly.type
_entity_poly.pdbx_seq_one_letter_code
_entity_poly.pdbx_strand_id
1 'polypeptide(L)'
;ERQAVEISRATSAFTVTLPAKKPKEPAKEKERKEEKSPPPAPTTREFPAGSYIIRMDQPYSRIADALLDHQYWSPDDPQKTPYDDTGWTFGELYHLQVARVTDSKVLDVPMDRVREVHARGGVKGEGTLFAIANRAEPALATLRYKLHDASIEAAEEPFESAGKKFNRGSFLVRNTSRADLDRAAAELGVQVTALSTPPEVKTHPVRAARIALVHTWLSTQTEGWWRLALDKLGIPYDYLSTQAIAKISGLNAKYDVILFPPVGYNAGVDAVVNGIPTAWGNPLPWKNTPETPNLVGKNDATDDLRPGLGWDGVAHLHEFVERGGVLLTAMDTSSLALSLGFADGVSTQNANKMKIVGSVVEMRLVDDASPIAYGYEEKGAAYCDNGPIFSLSSIVGQRGRRRLGPEMRARPTGRGSLDDPDFAVGRPGMEAPEERKSEIWESPPVSDEQRRNGFRVIPPPRRPRVIFRYADGKDLLVSGLIEGGDEIAQHPAVVDAP
;
A
#
# COMPACT_ATOMS: atom_id res chain seq x y z
N GLU A 1 -5.40 29.90 -23.70
CA GLU A 1 -4.59 28.73 -23.29
C GLU A 1 -4.90 28.40 -21.84
N ARG A 2 -4.96 27.12 -21.47
CA ARG A 2 -5.07 26.75 -20.05
C ARG A 2 -3.68 26.92 -19.43
N GLN A 3 -3.61 27.73 -18.39
CA GLN A 3 -2.44 27.89 -17.53
C GLN A 3 -2.03 26.52 -16.94
N ALA A 4 -0.83 26.02 -17.26
CA ALA A 4 -0.38 24.68 -16.87
C ALA A 4 1.16 24.58 -16.83
N VAL A 5 1.67 23.55 -16.13
CA VAL A 5 3.09 23.18 -16.19
C VAL A 5 3.45 22.77 -17.62
N GLU A 6 4.44 23.45 -18.19
CA GLU A 6 5.01 23.11 -19.49
C GLU A 6 5.96 21.93 -19.36
N ILE A 7 5.75 20.93 -20.22
CA ILE A 7 6.55 19.71 -20.28
C ILE A 7 7.22 19.67 -21.65
N SER A 8 8.50 19.35 -21.67
CA SER A 8 9.27 19.13 -22.88
C SER A 8 9.76 17.68 -22.95
N ARG A 9 10.14 17.23 -24.13
CA ARG A 9 10.73 15.91 -24.36
C ARG A 9 12.03 16.06 -25.13
N ALA A 10 13.12 15.54 -24.58
CA ALA A 10 14.43 15.60 -25.21
C ALA A 10 14.42 14.83 -26.55
N THR A 11 14.99 15.42 -27.60
CA THR A 11 15.11 14.80 -28.93
C THR A 11 16.42 14.03 -29.09
N SER A 12 17.41 14.29 -28.23
CA SER A 12 18.67 13.57 -28.13
C SER A 12 18.94 13.09 -26.70
N ALA A 13 19.86 12.13 -26.54
CA ALA A 13 20.40 11.82 -25.23
C ALA A 13 21.21 13.02 -24.70
N PHE A 14 21.29 13.15 -23.38
CA PHE A 14 22.00 14.25 -22.73
C PHE A 14 22.53 13.83 -21.37
N THR A 15 23.60 14.48 -20.92
CA THR A 15 24.24 14.20 -19.63
C THR A 15 24.22 15.45 -18.78
N VAL A 16 23.83 15.30 -17.52
CA VAL A 16 23.79 16.39 -16.53
C VAL A 16 24.55 16.00 -15.27
N THR A 17 25.04 17.01 -14.58
CA THR A 17 25.58 16.86 -13.24
C THR A 17 24.44 16.91 -12.22
N LEU A 18 24.31 15.89 -11.37
CA LEU A 18 23.34 15.85 -10.29
C LEU A 18 23.90 16.50 -9.02
N PRO A 19 23.02 17.08 -8.17
CA PRO A 19 23.43 17.59 -6.87
C PRO A 19 24.12 16.51 -6.03
N ALA A 20 25.22 16.87 -5.38
CA ALA A 20 25.91 15.97 -4.48
C ALA A 20 25.02 15.65 -3.27
N LYS A 21 24.71 14.36 -3.06
CA LYS A 21 23.98 13.91 -1.87
C LYS A 21 24.97 13.66 -0.74
N LYS A 22 24.65 14.10 0.48
CA LYS A 22 25.42 13.71 1.67
C LYS A 22 25.40 12.18 1.80
N PRO A 23 26.54 11.51 2.08
CA PRO A 23 26.54 10.09 2.37
C PRO A 23 25.63 9.81 3.57
N LYS A 24 24.84 8.73 3.53
CA LYS A 24 24.19 8.19 4.74
C LYS A 24 25.29 7.53 5.60
N GLU A 25 25.78 8.22 6.62
CA GLU A 25 26.79 7.64 7.54
C GLU A 25 26.18 6.51 8.40
N PRO A 26 26.85 5.35 8.54
CA PRO A 26 26.42 4.29 9.44
C PRO A 26 26.60 4.69 10.92
N ALA A 27 25.63 4.35 11.77
CA ALA A 27 25.55 4.76 13.18
C ALA A 27 26.73 4.35 14.08
N LYS A 28 27.67 3.51 13.61
CA LYS A 28 28.84 3.06 14.38
C LYS A 28 30.06 3.99 14.30
N GLU A 29 30.06 5.02 13.45
CA GLU A 29 31.22 5.93 13.30
C GLU A 29 31.08 7.25 14.07
N LYS A 30 29.95 7.49 14.76
CA LYS A 30 29.74 8.74 15.51
C LYS A 30 30.72 8.98 16.68
N GLU A 31 31.53 8.00 17.08
CA GLU A 31 32.54 8.18 18.14
C GLU A 31 33.99 8.36 17.63
N ARG A 32 34.24 8.35 16.31
CA ARG A 32 35.59 8.67 15.78
C ARG A 32 35.51 9.41 14.45
N LYS A 33 35.52 10.75 14.52
CA LYS A 33 36.45 11.68 13.83
C LYS A 33 35.82 13.04 13.53
N GLU A 34 36.36 14.09 14.15
CA GLU A 34 36.32 15.47 13.65
C GLU A 34 37.37 15.68 12.54
N GLU A 35 37.31 14.89 11.47
CA GLU A 35 38.02 15.21 10.22
C GLU A 35 36.97 15.54 9.16
N LYS A 36 37.03 16.76 8.60
CA LYS A 36 36.15 17.19 7.51
C LYS A 36 36.26 16.21 6.34
N SER A 37 35.29 15.30 6.22
CA SER A 37 35.09 14.51 5.02
C SER A 37 35.01 15.45 3.81
N PRO A 38 35.71 15.17 2.69
CA PRO A 38 35.62 16.00 1.50
C PRO A 38 34.16 16.11 1.04
N PRO A 39 33.75 17.25 0.46
CA PRO A 39 32.39 17.41 -0.02
C PRO A 39 32.06 16.29 -1.01
N PRO A 40 30.87 15.68 -0.94
CA PRO A 40 30.49 14.60 -1.83
C PRO A 40 30.68 15.03 -3.28
N ALA A 41 31.32 14.20 -4.08
CA ALA A 41 31.59 14.51 -5.47
C ALA A 41 30.26 14.59 -6.25
N PRO A 42 30.10 15.56 -7.16
CA PRO A 42 28.97 15.57 -8.09
C PRO A 42 28.96 14.26 -8.88
N THR A 43 27.78 13.67 -9.06
CA THR A 43 27.61 12.50 -9.92
C THR A 43 27.01 12.93 -11.24
N THR A 44 27.52 12.43 -12.37
CA THR A 44 26.89 12.65 -13.67
C THR A 44 25.86 11.57 -13.94
N ARG A 45 24.78 11.93 -14.62
CA ARG A 45 23.75 11.00 -15.08
C ARG A 45 23.43 11.29 -16.54
N GLU A 46 23.44 10.23 -17.34
CA GLU A 46 22.98 10.25 -18.72
C GLU A 46 21.48 9.94 -18.76
N PHE A 47 20.75 10.68 -19.59
CA PHE A 47 19.34 10.52 -19.88
C PHE A 47 19.17 10.20 -21.36
N PRO A 48 18.40 9.17 -21.73
CA PRO A 48 18.20 8.81 -23.13
C PRO A 48 17.34 9.84 -23.85
N ALA A 49 17.44 9.85 -25.18
CA ALA A 49 16.50 10.56 -26.04
C ALA A 49 15.06 10.13 -25.71
N GLY A 50 14.14 11.10 -25.69
CA GLY A 50 12.75 10.89 -25.32
C GLY A 50 12.44 11.05 -23.83
N SER A 51 13.44 11.35 -22.98
CA SER A 51 13.22 11.72 -21.58
C SER A 51 12.39 13.00 -21.46
N TYR A 52 11.51 13.07 -20.47
CA TYR A 52 10.72 14.27 -20.19
C TYR A 52 11.53 15.26 -19.35
N ILE A 53 11.52 16.52 -19.76
CA ILE A 53 12.16 17.63 -19.07
C ILE A 53 11.07 18.59 -18.63
N ILE A 54 10.94 18.79 -17.32
CA ILE A 54 10.09 19.83 -16.76
C ILE A 54 11.01 20.97 -16.36
N ARG A 55 10.97 22.02 -17.18
CA ARG A 55 11.80 23.20 -16.99
C ARG A 55 11.35 23.98 -15.76
N MET A 56 12.29 24.44 -14.94
CA MET A 56 11.99 25.24 -13.75
C MET A 56 11.99 26.75 -14.02
N ASP A 57 12.41 27.19 -15.21
CA ASP A 57 12.38 28.59 -15.67
C ASP A 57 11.04 28.96 -16.34
N GLN A 58 9.93 28.44 -15.79
CA GLN A 58 8.57 28.73 -16.22
C GLN A 58 7.70 29.23 -15.05
N PRO A 59 6.57 29.93 -15.30
CA PRO A 59 5.70 30.46 -14.25
C PRO A 59 5.12 29.41 -13.29
N TYR A 60 4.84 28.19 -13.78
CA TYR A 60 4.23 27.10 -12.99
C TYR A 60 5.25 26.17 -12.32
N SER A 61 6.54 26.55 -12.29
CA SER A 61 7.60 25.69 -11.74
C SER A 61 7.39 25.33 -10.27
N ARG A 62 6.78 26.22 -9.46
CA ARG A 62 6.49 25.94 -8.04
C ARG A 62 5.51 24.78 -7.85
N ILE A 63 4.55 24.61 -8.76
CA ILE A 63 3.62 23.47 -8.71
C ILE A 63 4.36 22.18 -9.06
N ALA A 64 5.21 22.21 -10.10
CA ALA A 64 6.02 21.06 -10.47
C ALA A 64 6.98 20.64 -9.34
N ASP A 65 7.66 21.59 -8.70
CA ASP A 65 8.54 21.37 -7.55
C ASP A 65 7.76 20.78 -6.36
N ALA A 66 6.60 21.34 -6.02
CA ALA A 66 5.77 20.84 -4.92
C ALA A 66 5.24 19.41 -5.15
N LEU A 67 4.91 19.02 -6.39
CA LEU A 67 4.35 17.70 -6.68
C LEU A 67 5.39 16.62 -6.96
N LEU A 68 6.51 16.97 -7.60
CA LEU A 68 7.47 15.99 -8.11
C LEU A 68 8.73 15.85 -7.28
N ASP A 69 9.10 16.89 -6.53
CA ASP A 69 10.31 16.84 -5.72
C ASP A 69 10.09 16.14 -4.38
N HIS A 70 11.18 15.96 -3.64
CA HIS A 70 11.15 15.49 -2.27
C HIS A 70 10.96 16.68 -1.32
N GLN A 71 9.97 16.56 -0.43
CA GLN A 71 9.70 17.51 0.63
C GLN A 71 10.34 17.02 1.94
N TYR A 72 10.79 17.95 2.77
CA TYR A 72 11.25 17.65 4.12
C TYR A 72 10.68 18.70 5.06
N TRP A 73 9.82 18.26 5.98
CA TRP A 73 9.35 19.08 7.08
C TRP A 73 10.11 18.69 8.34
N SER A 74 10.83 19.63 8.94
CA SER A 74 11.60 19.34 10.14
C SER A 74 10.67 19.09 11.33
N PRO A 75 10.82 18.00 12.09
CA PRO A 75 10.15 17.84 13.37
C PRO A 75 10.42 19.01 14.33
N ASP A 76 11.56 19.70 14.15
CA ASP A 76 11.97 20.87 14.93
C ASP A 76 11.39 22.20 14.42
N ASP A 77 10.61 22.21 13.33
CA ASP A 77 9.99 23.43 12.80
C ASP A 77 9.10 24.12 13.85
N PRO A 78 9.10 25.46 13.97
CA PRO A 78 8.21 26.18 14.88
C PRO A 78 6.72 25.89 14.62
N GLN A 79 6.33 25.68 13.37
CA GLN A 79 5.00 25.22 12.99
C GLN A 79 4.91 23.71 13.20
N LYS A 80 4.58 23.32 14.42
CA LYS A 80 4.46 21.91 14.83
C LYS A 80 3.24 21.21 14.26
N THR A 81 2.22 21.93 13.79
CA THR A 81 0.96 21.36 13.29
C THR A 81 0.74 21.80 11.85
N PRO A 82 1.26 21.05 10.86
CA PRO A 82 0.85 21.23 9.47
C PRO A 82 -0.67 21.12 9.37
N TYR A 83 -1.26 21.94 8.50
CA TYR A 83 -2.70 21.90 8.25
C TYR A 83 -3.11 20.67 7.43
N ASP A 84 -2.22 20.20 6.55
CA ASP A 84 -2.46 19.17 5.54
C ASP A 84 -1.17 18.36 5.29
N ASP A 85 -1.19 17.51 4.27
CA ASP A 85 -0.09 16.70 3.76
C ASP A 85 1.24 17.48 3.71
N THR A 86 2.32 16.79 4.10
CA THR A 86 3.67 17.36 4.09
C THR A 86 4.56 16.76 3.01
N GLY A 87 4.14 15.67 2.37
CA GLY A 87 4.85 15.04 1.26
C GLY A 87 3.91 14.57 0.16
N TRP A 88 4.17 15.01 -1.08
CA TRP A 88 3.44 14.56 -2.27
C TRP A 88 4.28 13.61 -3.11
N THR A 89 5.50 14.04 -3.50
CA THR A 89 6.51 13.29 -4.25
C THR A 89 5.91 12.23 -5.20
N PHE A 90 5.14 12.68 -6.19
CA PHE A 90 4.40 11.82 -7.11
C PHE A 90 5.32 10.88 -7.89
N GLY A 91 6.59 11.23 -8.08
CA GLY A 91 7.57 10.32 -8.66
C GLY A 91 7.59 8.97 -7.95
N GLU A 92 7.71 8.97 -6.63
CA GLU A 92 7.79 7.77 -5.82
C GLU A 92 6.42 7.05 -5.73
N LEU A 93 5.32 7.80 -5.55
CA LEU A 93 3.97 7.23 -5.45
C LEU A 93 3.45 6.59 -6.76
N TYR A 94 3.94 7.04 -7.90
CA TYR A 94 3.58 6.49 -9.22
C TYR A 94 4.69 5.63 -9.84
N HIS A 95 5.73 5.27 -9.06
CA HIS A 95 6.85 4.44 -9.50
C HIS A 95 7.58 5.00 -10.75
N LEU A 96 7.72 6.33 -10.80
CA LEU A 96 8.42 7.07 -11.85
C LEU A 96 9.81 7.52 -11.38
N GLN A 97 10.81 7.32 -12.24
CA GLN A 97 12.15 7.85 -11.99
C GLN A 97 12.18 9.36 -12.23
N VAL A 98 12.20 10.13 -11.14
CA VAL A 98 12.32 11.59 -11.17
C VAL A 98 13.70 12.00 -10.65
N ALA A 99 14.33 12.98 -11.31
CA ALA A 99 15.62 13.51 -10.90
C ALA A 99 15.58 15.04 -10.85
N ARG A 100 15.89 15.62 -9.68
CA ARG A 100 16.16 17.05 -9.55
C ARG A 100 17.49 17.36 -10.26
N VAL A 101 17.43 18.21 -11.28
CA VAL A 101 18.60 18.65 -12.06
C VAL A 101 18.83 20.13 -11.79
N THR A 102 20.03 20.46 -11.29
CA THR A 102 20.46 21.86 -11.06
C THR A 102 21.49 22.34 -12.07
N ASP A 103 21.98 21.45 -12.94
CA ASP A 103 22.90 21.78 -14.03
C ASP A 103 22.15 22.56 -15.12
N SER A 104 22.47 23.85 -15.28
CA SER A 104 21.77 24.73 -16.21
C SER A 104 21.93 24.32 -17.68
N LYS A 105 22.92 23.50 -18.02
CA LYS A 105 23.10 22.94 -19.37
C LYS A 105 21.89 22.15 -19.86
N VAL A 106 21.04 21.68 -18.94
CA VAL A 106 19.79 21.00 -19.31
C VAL A 106 18.86 21.90 -20.14
N LEU A 107 18.97 23.22 -20.02
CA LEU A 107 18.15 24.18 -20.77
C LEU A 107 18.56 24.27 -22.25
N ASP A 108 19.80 23.89 -22.58
CA ASP A 108 20.33 23.88 -23.96
C ASP A 108 20.05 22.55 -24.68
N VAL A 109 19.48 21.56 -23.99
CA VAL A 109 19.17 20.24 -24.58
C VAL A 109 18.11 20.40 -25.67
N PRO A 110 18.34 19.87 -26.88
CA PRO A 110 17.32 19.83 -27.92
C PRO A 110 16.07 19.10 -27.42
N MET A 111 14.92 19.80 -27.43
CA MET A 111 13.68 19.27 -26.87
C MET A 111 12.44 19.86 -27.56
N ASP A 112 11.37 19.06 -27.64
CA ASP A 112 10.08 19.48 -28.17
C ASP A 112 9.05 19.65 -27.07
N ARG A 113 8.16 20.64 -27.19
CA ARG A 113 7.03 20.81 -26.25
C ARG A 113 6.05 19.64 -26.36
N VAL A 114 5.66 19.10 -25.22
CA VAL A 114 4.68 18.02 -25.10
C VAL A 114 3.34 18.60 -24.64
N ARG A 115 2.29 18.34 -25.42
CA ARG A 115 0.92 18.71 -25.04
C ARG A 115 0.18 17.57 -24.37
N GLU A 116 0.44 16.35 -24.81
CA GLU A 116 -0.19 15.13 -24.30
C GLU A 116 0.86 14.02 -24.20
N VAL A 117 0.78 13.25 -23.12
CA VAL A 117 1.62 12.09 -22.88
C VAL A 117 0.76 10.85 -23.02
N HIS A 118 1.12 9.99 -23.97
CA HIS A 118 0.48 8.70 -24.18
C HIS A 118 1.51 7.59 -24.02
N ALA A 119 1.24 6.67 -23.10
CA ALA A 119 2.00 5.44 -22.99
C ALA A 119 1.78 4.60 -24.26
N ARG A 120 2.85 4.04 -24.83
CA ARG A 120 2.76 3.23 -26.04
C ARG A 120 2.34 1.81 -25.67
N GLY A 121 1.15 1.41 -26.12
CA GLY A 121 0.66 0.05 -26.01
C GLY A 121 0.53 -0.67 -27.35
N GLY A 122 -0.01 -1.88 -27.31
CA GLY A 122 -0.30 -2.72 -28.47
C GLY A 122 0.45 -4.06 -28.48
N VAL A 123 0.10 -4.91 -29.44
CA VAL A 123 0.55 -6.29 -29.55
C VAL A 123 1.69 -6.42 -30.57
N LYS A 124 2.83 -6.92 -30.14
CA LYS A 124 4.00 -7.22 -31.00
C LYS A 124 4.29 -8.73 -31.06
N GLY A 125 4.95 -9.17 -32.12
CA GLY A 125 5.30 -10.59 -32.34
C GLY A 125 4.20 -11.35 -33.06
N GLU A 126 4.33 -12.68 -33.15
CA GLU A 126 3.40 -13.60 -33.81
C GLU A 126 2.92 -14.67 -32.82
N GLY A 127 1.72 -15.21 -33.03
CA GLY A 127 1.08 -16.21 -32.16
C GLY A 127 -0.31 -15.81 -31.66
N THR A 128 -0.95 -16.75 -30.98
CA THR A 128 -2.32 -16.64 -30.43
C THR A 128 -2.37 -16.65 -28.89
N LEU A 129 -1.22 -16.88 -28.25
CA LEU A 129 -1.01 -16.64 -26.82
C LEU A 129 -0.35 -15.28 -26.65
N PHE A 130 -0.80 -14.49 -25.69
CA PHE A 130 -0.24 -13.18 -25.42
C PHE A 130 0.29 -13.09 -24.00
N ALA A 131 1.43 -12.44 -23.83
CA ALA A 131 2.04 -12.18 -22.54
C ALA A 131 2.18 -10.68 -22.28
N ILE A 132 1.86 -10.28 -21.05
CA ILE A 132 1.92 -8.90 -20.56
C ILE A 132 2.77 -8.91 -19.29
N ALA A 133 3.89 -8.19 -19.29
CA ALA A 133 4.71 -8.06 -18.11
C ALA A 133 3.98 -7.19 -17.08
N ASN A 134 3.70 -7.74 -15.90
CA ASN A 134 3.08 -6.99 -14.82
C ASN A 134 4.12 -6.13 -14.10
N ARG A 135 3.89 -4.81 -14.07
CA ARG A 135 4.74 -3.81 -13.39
C ARG A 135 3.92 -3.01 -12.35
N ALA A 136 2.89 -3.65 -11.79
CA ALA A 136 1.93 -3.06 -10.87
C ALA A 136 1.18 -1.84 -11.46
N GLU A 137 1.07 -1.74 -12.78
CA GLU A 137 0.34 -0.63 -13.40
C GLU A 137 -1.19 -0.80 -13.24
N PRO A 138 -1.92 0.23 -12.78
CA PRO A 138 -3.38 0.17 -12.59
C PRO A 138 -4.16 -0.19 -13.87
N ALA A 139 -3.58 0.08 -15.04
CA ALA A 139 -4.16 -0.25 -16.34
C ALA A 139 -4.46 -1.75 -16.51
N LEU A 140 -3.71 -2.64 -15.85
CA LEU A 140 -3.99 -4.08 -15.87
C LEU A 140 -5.30 -4.45 -15.19
N ALA A 141 -5.74 -3.67 -14.19
CA ALA A 141 -7.06 -3.86 -13.59
C ALA A 141 -8.15 -3.52 -14.60
N THR A 142 -8.07 -2.37 -15.29
CA THR A 142 -9.00 -1.98 -16.35
C THR A 142 -9.03 -2.99 -17.50
N LEU A 143 -7.86 -3.52 -17.90
CA LEU A 143 -7.74 -4.50 -18.97
C LEU A 143 -8.60 -5.76 -18.69
N ARG A 144 -8.63 -6.24 -17.44
CA ARG A 144 -9.44 -7.41 -17.04
C ARG A 144 -10.93 -7.20 -17.26
N TYR A 145 -11.45 -6.00 -17.00
CA TYR A 145 -12.86 -5.68 -17.23
C TYR A 145 -13.17 -5.46 -18.71
N LYS A 146 -12.27 -4.78 -19.46
CA LYS A 146 -12.43 -4.62 -20.91
C LYS A 146 -12.40 -5.96 -21.66
N LEU A 147 -11.63 -6.93 -21.17
CA LEU A 147 -11.46 -8.27 -21.74
C LEU A 147 -12.06 -9.36 -20.84
N HIS A 148 -13.23 -9.12 -20.24
CA HIS A 148 -13.84 -10.06 -19.29
C HIS A 148 -14.14 -11.46 -19.84
N ASP A 149 -14.33 -11.60 -21.15
CA ASP A 149 -14.51 -12.89 -21.84
C ASP A 149 -13.19 -13.64 -22.15
N ALA A 150 -12.05 -12.95 -22.01
CA ALA A 150 -10.74 -13.53 -22.24
C ALA A 150 -10.31 -14.41 -21.05
N SER A 151 -9.53 -15.45 -21.34
CA SER A 151 -8.86 -16.21 -20.29
C SER A 151 -7.57 -15.49 -19.92
N ILE A 152 -7.57 -14.83 -18.76
CA ILE A 152 -6.41 -14.13 -18.21
C ILE A 152 -5.89 -14.90 -17.00
N GLU A 153 -4.65 -15.34 -17.08
CA GLU A 153 -3.95 -16.02 -15.97
C GLU A 153 -2.68 -15.26 -15.59
N ALA A 154 -2.31 -15.26 -14.32
CA ALA A 154 -1.02 -14.74 -13.86
C ALA A 154 -0.03 -15.89 -13.73
N ALA A 155 1.19 -15.70 -14.24
CA ALA A 155 2.30 -16.63 -14.01
C ALA A 155 2.77 -16.57 -12.55
N GLU A 156 2.87 -17.72 -11.89
CA GLU A 156 3.33 -17.78 -10.50
C GLU A 156 4.84 -17.65 -10.40
N GLU A 157 5.57 -17.99 -11.46
CA GLU A 157 7.04 -17.97 -11.57
C GLU A 157 7.49 -17.07 -12.73
N PRO A 158 8.70 -16.47 -12.65
CA PRO A 158 9.26 -15.73 -13.77
C PRO A 158 9.58 -16.67 -14.95
N PHE A 159 9.51 -16.14 -16.17
CA PHE A 159 9.86 -16.88 -17.38
C PHE A 159 10.47 -15.95 -18.44
N GLU A 160 11.14 -16.55 -19.42
CA GLU A 160 11.68 -15.85 -20.57
C GLU A 160 11.04 -16.38 -21.86
N SER A 161 10.59 -15.49 -22.73
CA SER A 161 10.03 -15.85 -24.04
C SER A 161 10.13 -14.68 -25.00
N ALA A 162 10.27 -14.96 -26.30
CA ALA A 162 10.43 -13.95 -27.36
C ALA A 162 11.53 -12.91 -27.06
N GLY A 163 12.63 -13.33 -26.42
CA GLY A 163 13.75 -12.46 -26.04
C GLY A 163 13.43 -11.46 -24.92
N LYS A 164 12.33 -11.65 -24.18
CA LYS A 164 11.91 -10.80 -23.05
C LYS A 164 11.79 -11.61 -21.78
N LYS A 165 12.01 -10.92 -20.65
CA LYS A 165 11.78 -11.45 -19.30
C LYS A 165 10.41 -11.02 -18.80
N PHE A 166 9.71 -11.95 -18.17
CA PHE A 166 8.41 -11.76 -17.54
C PHE A 166 8.54 -12.14 -16.08
N ASN A 167 8.15 -11.24 -15.18
CA ASN A 167 8.22 -11.45 -13.73
C ASN A 167 7.02 -12.28 -13.23
N ARG A 168 7.07 -12.72 -11.97
CA ARG A 168 5.88 -13.24 -11.26
C ARG A 168 4.71 -12.26 -11.44
N GLY A 169 3.53 -12.81 -11.67
CA GLY A 169 2.30 -12.06 -11.91
C GLY A 169 2.10 -11.53 -13.32
N SER A 170 3.03 -11.80 -14.26
CA SER A 170 2.82 -11.46 -15.67
C SER A 170 1.60 -12.19 -16.23
N PHE A 171 0.76 -11.47 -16.99
CA PHE A 171 -0.47 -12.03 -17.51
C PHE A 171 -0.21 -12.84 -18.78
N LEU A 172 -0.84 -14.01 -18.84
CA LEU A 172 -1.02 -14.82 -20.03
C LEU A 172 -2.48 -14.72 -20.46
N VAL A 173 -2.70 -14.17 -21.65
CA VAL A 173 -4.03 -13.90 -22.20
C VAL A 173 -4.29 -14.83 -23.38
N ARG A 174 -5.42 -15.53 -23.33
CA ARG A 174 -5.96 -16.41 -24.37
C ARG A 174 -7.43 -16.11 -24.60
N ASN A 175 -8.03 -16.79 -25.59
CA ASN A 175 -9.45 -16.68 -25.90
C ASN A 175 -9.89 -15.24 -26.21
N THR A 176 -9.07 -14.50 -26.95
CA THR A 176 -9.39 -13.15 -27.42
C THR A 176 -8.82 -12.94 -28.81
N SER A 177 -9.44 -12.07 -29.60
CA SER A 177 -8.91 -11.71 -30.91
C SER A 177 -7.70 -10.79 -30.72
N ARG A 178 -6.69 -10.93 -31.61
CA ARG A 178 -5.56 -10.00 -31.63
C ARG A 178 -6.02 -8.54 -31.77
N ALA A 179 -7.04 -8.28 -32.58
CA ALA A 179 -7.51 -6.93 -32.85
C ALA A 179 -8.16 -6.28 -31.60
N ASP A 180 -8.91 -7.05 -30.82
CA ASP A 180 -9.52 -6.55 -29.58
C ASP A 180 -8.48 -6.31 -28.49
N LEU A 181 -7.54 -7.24 -28.34
CA LEU A 181 -6.43 -7.07 -27.41
C LEU A 181 -5.53 -5.90 -27.81
N ASP A 182 -5.21 -5.73 -29.09
CA ASP A 182 -4.39 -4.63 -29.59
C ASP A 182 -5.07 -3.27 -29.36
N ARG A 183 -6.37 -3.16 -29.63
CA ARG A 183 -7.15 -1.95 -29.36
C ARG A 183 -7.16 -1.60 -27.86
N ALA A 184 -7.47 -2.58 -27.00
CA ALA A 184 -7.49 -2.37 -25.56
C ALA A 184 -6.10 -2.02 -25.01
N ALA A 185 -5.06 -2.72 -25.47
CA ALA A 185 -3.68 -2.48 -25.09
C ALA A 185 -3.18 -1.10 -25.54
N ALA A 186 -3.51 -0.67 -26.76
CA ALA A 186 -3.14 0.64 -27.29
C ALA A 186 -3.81 1.78 -26.50
N GLU A 187 -5.11 1.66 -26.20
CA GLU A 187 -5.86 2.63 -25.39
C GLU A 187 -5.30 2.77 -23.98
N LEU A 188 -4.94 1.64 -23.35
CA LEU A 188 -4.42 1.59 -21.98
C LEU A 188 -2.91 1.84 -21.89
N GLY A 189 -2.20 1.93 -23.02
CA GLY A 189 -0.74 2.03 -23.04
C GLY A 189 0.00 0.78 -22.56
N VAL A 190 -0.65 -0.39 -22.59
CA VAL A 190 -0.11 -1.68 -22.14
C VAL A 190 0.63 -2.36 -23.29
N GLN A 191 1.86 -2.83 -23.03
CA GLN A 191 2.65 -3.53 -24.03
C GLN A 191 2.40 -5.03 -23.98
N VAL A 192 2.04 -5.61 -25.12
CA VAL A 192 1.71 -7.02 -25.23
C VAL A 192 2.68 -7.72 -26.18
N THR A 193 3.11 -8.92 -25.80
CA THR A 193 3.98 -9.78 -26.63
C THR A 193 3.24 -11.05 -27.00
N ALA A 194 3.01 -11.28 -28.29
CA ALA A 194 2.52 -12.56 -28.77
C ALA A 194 3.63 -13.60 -28.68
N LEU A 195 3.28 -14.76 -28.13
CA LEU A 195 4.17 -15.88 -27.91
C LEU A 195 3.86 -16.99 -28.92
N SER A 196 4.89 -17.60 -29.47
CA SER A 196 4.79 -18.77 -30.35
C SER A 196 4.48 -20.06 -29.59
N THR A 197 4.95 -20.17 -28.34
CA THR A 197 4.73 -21.32 -27.46
C THR A 197 4.30 -20.88 -26.05
N PRO A 198 3.43 -21.65 -25.38
CA PRO A 198 3.15 -21.47 -23.96
C PRO A 198 4.41 -21.60 -23.09
N PRO A 199 4.60 -20.73 -22.08
CA PRO A 199 5.64 -20.94 -21.09
C PRO A 199 5.29 -22.11 -20.16
N GLU A 200 6.29 -22.87 -19.73
CA GLU A 200 6.14 -23.99 -18.78
C GLU A 200 6.21 -23.51 -17.34
N VAL A 201 5.25 -22.66 -16.94
CA VAL A 201 5.14 -22.15 -15.57
C VAL A 201 3.75 -22.38 -15.02
N LYS A 202 3.64 -22.52 -13.69
CA LYS A 202 2.33 -22.54 -13.02
C LYS A 202 1.64 -21.20 -13.20
N THR A 203 0.32 -21.25 -13.28
CA THR A 203 -0.53 -20.08 -13.46
C THR A 203 -1.78 -20.20 -12.61
N HIS A 204 -2.41 -19.06 -12.31
CA HIS A 204 -3.75 -19.02 -11.71
C HIS A 204 -4.61 -17.92 -12.37
N PRO A 205 -5.94 -18.05 -12.35
CA PRO A 205 -6.83 -17.13 -13.05
C PRO A 205 -6.87 -15.74 -12.37
N VAL A 206 -6.98 -14.69 -13.19
CA VAL A 206 -7.06 -13.28 -12.75
C VAL A 206 -8.35 -12.63 -13.26
N ARG A 207 -9.49 -13.22 -12.89
CA ARG A 207 -10.83 -12.83 -13.40
C ARG A 207 -11.23 -11.44 -12.94
N ALA A 208 -11.94 -10.67 -13.75
CA ALA A 208 -12.57 -9.41 -13.29
C ALA A 208 -13.51 -9.68 -12.10
N ALA A 209 -13.28 -9.00 -10.98
CA ALA A 209 -14.00 -9.26 -9.73
C ALA A 209 -15.30 -8.45 -9.67
N ARG A 210 -16.33 -8.97 -9.01
CA ARG A 210 -17.54 -8.21 -8.67
C ARG A 210 -17.30 -7.48 -7.35
N ILE A 211 -17.31 -6.15 -7.40
CA ILE A 211 -16.88 -5.31 -6.28
C ILE A 211 -18.09 -4.63 -5.64
N ALA A 212 -18.17 -4.69 -4.30
CA ALA A 212 -18.95 -3.74 -3.51
C ALA A 212 -17.99 -2.72 -2.88
N LEU A 213 -18.24 -1.43 -3.08
CA LEU A 213 -17.57 -0.34 -2.39
C LEU A 213 -18.49 0.13 -1.25
N VAL A 214 -18.06 -0.13 -0.01
CA VAL A 214 -18.83 0.20 1.19
C VAL A 214 -18.48 1.59 1.68
N HIS A 215 -19.50 2.40 1.93
CA HIS A 215 -19.36 3.68 2.61
C HIS A 215 -20.19 3.73 3.90
N THR A 216 -19.91 4.73 4.74
CA THR A 216 -20.74 5.05 5.90
C THR A 216 -21.44 6.38 5.68
N TRP A 217 -22.39 6.69 6.54
CA TRP A 217 -23.01 8.00 6.64
C TRP A 217 -22.31 8.94 7.63
N LEU A 218 -21.21 8.49 8.25
CA LEU A 218 -20.41 9.30 9.17
C LEU A 218 -19.52 10.27 8.41
N SER A 219 -18.90 9.79 7.34
CA SER A 219 -18.06 10.55 6.41
C SER A 219 -17.94 9.78 5.10
N THR A 220 -18.01 10.49 3.98
CA THR A 220 -17.77 9.97 2.62
C THR A 220 -16.53 10.61 1.98
N GLN A 221 -15.75 11.37 2.75
CA GLN A 221 -14.59 12.09 2.22
C GLN A 221 -13.48 11.13 1.82
N THR A 222 -13.06 10.24 2.73
CA THR A 222 -11.89 9.38 2.51
C THR A 222 -12.19 8.25 1.53
N GLU A 223 -13.33 7.58 1.66
CA GLU A 223 -13.76 6.57 0.69
C GLU A 223 -13.99 7.17 -0.71
N GLY A 224 -14.40 8.44 -0.79
CA GLY A 224 -14.60 9.14 -2.06
C GLY A 224 -13.35 9.18 -2.95
N TRP A 225 -12.14 9.16 -2.38
CA TRP A 225 -10.89 9.04 -3.14
C TRP A 225 -10.71 7.67 -3.79
N TRP A 226 -11.16 6.61 -3.11
CA TRP A 226 -11.17 5.25 -3.66
C TRP A 226 -12.20 5.14 -4.78
N ARG A 227 -13.38 5.72 -4.56
CA ARG A 227 -14.42 5.82 -5.59
C ARG A 227 -13.91 6.52 -6.85
N LEU A 228 -13.24 7.67 -6.68
CA LEU A 228 -12.61 8.40 -7.79
C LEU A 228 -11.58 7.54 -8.54
N ALA A 229 -10.79 6.73 -7.82
CA ALA A 229 -9.82 5.84 -8.46
C ALA A 229 -10.50 4.76 -9.30
N LEU A 230 -11.55 4.09 -8.77
CA LEU A 230 -12.33 3.10 -9.53
C LEU A 230 -13.00 3.74 -10.75
N ASP A 231 -13.59 4.93 -10.60
CA ASP A 231 -14.23 5.68 -11.69
C ASP A 231 -13.23 6.01 -12.80
N LYS A 232 -12.04 6.51 -12.44
CA LYS A 232 -10.96 6.81 -13.40
C LYS A 232 -10.46 5.57 -14.13
N LEU A 233 -10.43 4.43 -13.44
CA LEU A 233 -10.02 3.15 -14.01
C LEU A 233 -11.15 2.45 -14.78
N GLY A 234 -12.37 2.98 -14.74
CA GLY A 234 -13.54 2.36 -15.38
C GLY A 234 -13.88 1.00 -14.78
N ILE A 235 -13.55 0.77 -13.51
CA ILE A 235 -13.85 -0.47 -12.80
C ILE A 235 -15.28 -0.38 -12.25
N PRO A 236 -16.19 -1.29 -12.63
CA PRO A 236 -17.54 -1.28 -12.10
C PRO A 236 -17.56 -1.74 -10.62
N TYR A 237 -18.37 -1.07 -9.82
CA TYR A 237 -18.64 -1.43 -8.43
C TYR A 237 -20.08 -1.07 -8.06
N ASP A 238 -20.66 -1.82 -7.13
CA ASP A 238 -21.87 -1.40 -6.44
C ASP A 238 -21.47 -0.50 -5.26
N TYR A 239 -22.02 0.72 -5.21
CA TYR A 239 -21.81 1.66 -4.12
C TYR A 239 -22.88 1.43 -3.05
N LEU A 240 -22.48 1.01 -1.85
CA LEU A 240 -23.42 0.58 -0.81
C LEU A 240 -23.08 1.24 0.53
N SER A 241 -24.07 1.86 1.17
CA SER A 241 -23.94 2.22 2.57
C SER A 241 -23.88 0.98 3.47
N THR A 242 -23.31 1.13 4.66
CA THR A 242 -23.37 0.10 5.73
C THR A 242 -24.80 -0.39 5.99
N GLN A 243 -25.79 0.49 5.90
CA GLN A 243 -27.21 0.13 6.03
C GLN A 243 -27.73 -0.73 4.88
N ALA A 244 -27.27 -0.46 3.65
CA ALA A 244 -27.72 -1.17 2.46
C ALA A 244 -27.10 -2.57 2.39
N ILE A 245 -25.78 -2.68 2.62
CA ILE A 245 -25.09 -3.96 2.59
C ILE A 245 -25.57 -4.90 3.71
N ALA A 246 -25.94 -4.37 4.88
CA ALA A 246 -26.52 -5.14 5.98
C ALA A 246 -27.79 -5.90 5.60
N LYS A 247 -28.55 -5.41 4.61
CA LYS A 247 -29.81 -6.00 4.15
C LYS A 247 -29.62 -7.11 3.12
N ILE A 248 -28.39 -7.35 2.68
CA ILE A 248 -28.07 -8.35 1.66
C ILE A 248 -27.54 -9.61 2.35
N SER A 249 -28.37 -10.65 2.41
CA SER A 249 -27.91 -11.98 2.76
C SER A 249 -27.18 -12.65 1.59
N GLY A 250 -26.23 -13.54 1.88
CA GLY A 250 -25.51 -14.30 0.84
C GLY A 250 -24.67 -13.42 -0.08
N LEU A 251 -23.85 -12.52 0.48
CA LEU A 251 -23.04 -11.55 -0.27
C LEU A 251 -22.18 -12.18 -1.37
N ASN A 252 -21.64 -13.40 -1.19
CA ASN A 252 -20.82 -14.08 -2.21
C ASN A 252 -21.57 -14.37 -3.52
N ALA A 253 -22.90 -14.44 -3.47
CA ALA A 253 -23.72 -14.61 -4.68
C ALA A 253 -23.61 -13.38 -5.60
N LYS A 254 -23.28 -12.20 -5.08
CA LYS A 254 -23.18 -10.94 -5.82
C LYS A 254 -21.76 -10.41 -5.94
N TYR A 255 -20.95 -10.59 -4.93
CA TYR A 255 -19.63 -9.98 -4.82
C TYR A 255 -18.54 -11.03 -4.63
N ASP A 256 -17.36 -10.72 -5.15
CA ASP A 256 -16.13 -11.47 -4.89
C ASP A 256 -15.23 -10.68 -3.94
N VAL A 257 -15.33 -9.35 -3.99
CA VAL A 257 -14.56 -8.41 -3.17
C VAL A 257 -15.49 -7.37 -2.55
N ILE A 258 -15.32 -7.15 -1.24
CA ILE A 258 -15.90 -6.01 -0.54
C ILE A 258 -14.74 -5.08 -0.17
N LEU A 259 -14.75 -3.88 -0.73
CA LEU A 259 -13.85 -2.79 -0.35
C LEU A 259 -14.53 -2.00 0.75
N PHE A 260 -13.89 -1.90 1.91
CA PHE A 260 -14.32 -1.03 3.00
C PHE A 260 -13.21 -0.01 3.28
N PRO A 261 -13.14 1.08 2.49
CA PRO A 261 -12.10 2.10 2.64
C PRO A 261 -12.16 2.80 3.99
N PRO A 262 -11.13 3.57 4.35
CA PRO A 262 -11.11 4.28 5.61
C PRO A 262 -12.31 5.22 5.75
N VAL A 263 -12.88 5.29 6.96
CA VAL A 263 -14.03 6.15 7.26
C VAL A 263 -13.56 7.54 7.70
N GLY A 264 -12.39 7.60 8.35
CA GLY A 264 -11.86 8.80 8.98
C GLY A 264 -12.21 8.88 10.46
N TYR A 265 -11.48 9.72 11.20
CA TYR A 265 -11.71 10.02 12.62
C TYR A 265 -11.60 8.82 13.59
N ASN A 266 -10.93 7.73 13.18
CA ASN A 266 -10.84 6.49 13.97
C ASN A 266 -12.22 5.94 14.36
N ALA A 267 -13.16 5.94 13.40
CA ALA A 267 -14.52 5.47 13.65
C ALA A 267 -14.53 3.99 14.10
N GLY A 268 -14.79 3.78 15.39
CA GLY A 268 -14.79 2.45 16.01
C GLY A 268 -16.10 1.68 15.81
N VAL A 269 -16.19 0.52 16.45
CA VAL A 269 -17.34 -0.39 16.40
C VAL A 269 -18.64 0.34 16.74
N ASP A 270 -18.65 1.20 17.78
CA ASP A 270 -19.86 1.92 18.18
C ASP A 270 -20.41 2.81 17.06
N ALA A 271 -19.56 3.58 16.39
CA ALA A 271 -20.00 4.49 15.35
C ALA A 271 -20.40 3.75 14.05
N VAL A 272 -19.63 2.74 13.64
CA VAL A 272 -19.85 2.07 12.34
C VAL A 272 -20.92 0.98 12.43
N VAL A 273 -20.92 0.19 13.51
CA VAL A 273 -21.86 -0.93 13.69
C VAL A 273 -23.14 -0.45 14.32
N ASN A 274 -23.09 0.21 15.49
CA ASN A 274 -24.30 0.64 16.18
C ASN A 274 -24.91 1.90 15.54
N GLY A 275 -24.08 2.73 14.90
CA GLY A 275 -24.51 4.00 14.31
C GLY A 275 -24.67 5.09 15.36
N ILE A 276 -25.39 6.14 14.99
CA ILE A 276 -25.79 7.22 15.89
C ILE A 276 -27.12 6.84 16.55
N PRO A 277 -27.34 7.18 17.84
CA PRO A 277 -28.59 6.85 18.52
C PRO A 277 -29.86 7.34 17.80
N THR A 278 -30.81 6.42 17.63
CA THR A 278 -32.13 6.68 17.02
C THR A 278 -33.27 6.77 18.04
N ALA A 279 -33.00 6.41 19.30
CA ALA A 279 -33.98 6.43 20.40
C ALA A 279 -34.38 7.87 20.81
N TRP A 280 -33.63 8.88 20.37
CA TRP A 280 -33.95 10.30 20.56
C TRP A 280 -33.50 11.12 19.35
N GLY A 281 -34.04 12.34 19.24
CA GLY A 281 -33.79 13.21 18.10
C GLY A 281 -34.54 12.77 16.83
N ASN A 282 -34.66 13.69 15.89
CA ASN A 282 -35.34 13.43 14.62
C ASN A 282 -34.45 12.62 13.67
N PRO A 283 -35.04 11.82 12.76
CA PRO A 283 -34.33 11.26 11.62
C PRO A 283 -33.55 12.34 10.85
N LEU A 284 -32.38 11.95 10.34
CA LEU A 284 -31.51 12.82 9.54
C LEU A 284 -31.55 12.35 8.08
N PRO A 285 -32.56 12.76 7.28
CA PRO A 285 -32.67 12.31 5.89
C PRO A 285 -31.57 12.90 5.02
N TRP A 286 -31.03 12.08 4.12
CA TRP A 286 -30.13 12.48 3.05
C TRP A 286 -30.69 11.99 1.73
N LYS A 287 -31.52 12.83 1.10
CA LYS A 287 -32.20 12.52 -0.15
C LYS A 287 -32.58 13.81 -0.88
N ASN A 288 -32.80 13.70 -2.18
CA ASN A 288 -33.34 14.82 -2.96
C ASN A 288 -34.79 15.13 -2.50
N THR A 289 -35.11 16.40 -2.36
CA THR A 289 -36.48 16.90 -2.15
C THR A 289 -36.86 17.86 -3.28
N PRO A 290 -38.13 18.29 -3.40
CA PRO A 290 -38.50 19.35 -4.35
C PRO A 290 -37.69 20.65 -4.17
N GLU A 291 -37.31 20.97 -2.94
CA GLU A 291 -36.50 22.15 -2.59
C GLU A 291 -35.01 21.94 -2.86
N THR A 292 -34.52 20.70 -2.71
CA THR A 292 -33.12 20.33 -2.94
C THR A 292 -33.00 19.15 -3.94
N PRO A 293 -33.42 19.33 -5.20
CA PRO A 293 -33.56 18.24 -6.17
C PRO A 293 -32.22 17.60 -6.58
N ASN A 294 -31.10 18.24 -6.26
CA ASN A 294 -29.75 17.82 -6.63
C ASN A 294 -28.85 17.59 -5.40
N LEU A 295 -29.39 17.46 -4.19
CA LEU A 295 -28.58 17.31 -2.96
C LEU A 295 -27.66 16.09 -3.01
N VAL A 296 -28.21 14.92 -3.38
CA VAL A 296 -27.49 13.64 -3.32
C VAL A 296 -27.06 13.12 -4.69
N GLY A 297 -27.55 13.76 -5.76
CA GLY A 297 -27.29 13.34 -7.14
C GLY A 297 -27.81 11.92 -7.40
N LYS A 298 -26.92 11.04 -7.87
CA LYS A 298 -27.20 9.62 -8.19
C LYS A 298 -26.39 8.63 -7.34
N ASN A 299 -25.79 9.09 -6.24
CA ASN A 299 -24.83 8.29 -5.48
C ASN A 299 -25.53 7.32 -4.54
N ASP A 300 -26.05 7.81 -3.41
CA ASP A 300 -26.88 7.02 -2.47
C ASP A 300 -27.83 7.98 -1.72
N ALA A 301 -28.89 7.44 -1.14
CA ALA A 301 -29.89 8.19 -0.39
C ALA A 301 -30.45 7.36 0.79
N THR A 302 -30.83 8.05 1.87
CA THR A 302 -31.48 7.41 3.02
C THR A 302 -32.47 8.35 3.70
N ASP A 303 -33.51 7.76 4.31
CA ASP A 303 -34.45 8.48 5.17
C ASP A 303 -33.85 8.83 6.54
N ASP A 304 -32.78 8.13 6.95
CA ASP A 304 -32.06 8.41 8.19
C ASP A 304 -30.60 7.97 8.08
N LEU A 305 -29.67 8.91 8.21
CA LEU A 305 -28.22 8.66 8.21
C LEU A 305 -27.75 7.89 9.45
N ARG A 306 -28.54 7.89 10.53
CA ARG A 306 -28.10 7.45 11.86
C ARG A 306 -27.85 5.94 12.00
N PRO A 307 -28.68 5.02 11.47
CA PRO A 307 -28.43 3.58 11.60
C PRO A 307 -27.06 3.16 11.01
N GLY A 308 -26.34 2.31 11.74
CA GLY A 308 -25.07 1.74 11.30
C GLY A 308 -25.23 0.44 10.49
N LEU A 309 -24.15 -0.34 10.42
CA LEU A 309 -24.12 -1.68 9.82
C LEU A 309 -25.01 -2.69 10.56
N GLY A 310 -25.13 -2.55 11.88
CA GLY A 310 -25.78 -3.52 12.75
C GLY A 310 -25.01 -4.85 12.88
N TRP A 311 -25.34 -5.62 13.91
CA TRP A 311 -24.70 -6.91 14.16
C TRP A 311 -25.07 -7.98 13.13
N ASP A 312 -26.26 -7.90 12.55
CA ASP A 312 -26.66 -8.76 11.42
C ASP A 312 -25.79 -8.46 10.18
N GLY A 313 -25.48 -7.19 9.92
CA GLY A 313 -24.56 -6.81 8.85
C GLY A 313 -23.14 -7.30 9.09
N VAL A 314 -22.67 -7.25 10.34
CA VAL A 314 -21.38 -7.86 10.75
C VAL A 314 -21.40 -9.37 10.49
N ALA A 315 -22.49 -10.06 10.84
CA ALA A 315 -22.63 -11.50 10.60
C ALA A 315 -22.61 -11.85 9.10
N HIS A 316 -23.28 -11.06 8.25
CA HIS A 316 -23.22 -11.23 6.80
C HIS A 316 -21.79 -11.04 6.24
N LEU A 317 -21.03 -10.07 6.76
CA LEU A 317 -19.64 -9.87 6.36
C LEU A 317 -18.74 -11.05 6.81
N HIS A 318 -18.96 -11.59 8.01
CA HIS A 318 -18.26 -12.82 8.46
C HIS A 318 -18.56 -14.00 7.54
N GLU A 319 -19.85 -14.27 7.26
CA GLU A 319 -20.25 -15.33 6.33
C GLU A 319 -19.60 -15.14 4.95
N PHE A 320 -19.49 -13.89 4.49
CA PHE A 320 -18.84 -13.57 3.22
C PHE A 320 -17.37 -14.00 3.18
N VAL A 321 -16.60 -13.64 4.22
CA VAL A 321 -15.18 -14.01 4.33
C VAL A 321 -15.01 -15.51 4.51
N GLU A 322 -15.81 -16.15 5.37
CA GLU A 322 -15.78 -17.60 5.62
C GLU A 322 -16.04 -18.43 4.34
N ARG A 323 -16.82 -17.88 3.40
CA ARG A 323 -17.10 -18.49 2.09
C ARG A 323 -16.08 -18.15 1.00
N GLY A 324 -14.96 -17.53 1.37
CA GLY A 324 -13.85 -17.21 0.47
C GLY A 324 -13.98 -15.87 -0.25
N GLY A 325 -14.90 -15.00 0.20
CA GLY A 325 -14.94 -13.61 -0.26
C GLY A 325 -13.79 -12.80 0.33
N VAL A 326 -13.31 -11.78 -0.40
CA VAL A 326 -12.21 -10.93 0.05
C VAL A 326 -12.74 -9.64 0.65
N LEU A 327 -12.52 -9.42 1.94
CA LEU A 327 -12.77 -8.14 2.61
C LEU A 327 -11.47 -7.34 2.65
N LEU A 328 -11.42 -6.23 1.92
CA LEU A 328 -10.26 -5.32 1.91
C LEU A 328 -10.57 -4.09 2.76
N THR A 329 -9.75 -3.89 3.79
CA THR A 329 -9.84 -2.75 4.70
C THR A 329 -8.53 -1.96 4.73
N ALA A 330 -8.58 -0.71 5.18
CA ALA A 330 -7.39 0.12 5.35
C ALA A 330 -7.53 1.05 6.56
N MET A 331 -6.42 1.36 7.23
CA MET A 331 -6.38 2.31 8.34
C MET A 331 -7.37 1.97 9.47
N ASP A 332 -8.37 2.82 9.72
CA ASP A 332 -9.37 2.64 10.76
C ASP A 332 -10.32 1.48 10.50
N THR A 333 -10.65 1.18 9.23
CA THR A 333 -11.47 0.00 8.91
C THR A 333 -10.71 -1.31 9.12
N SER A 334 -9.38 -1.32 9.02
CA SER A 334 -8.58 -2.48 9.43
C SER A 334 -8.62 -2.66 10.95
N SER A 335 -8.53 -1.57 11.72
CA SER A 335 -8.70 -1.66 13.18
C SER A 335 -10.11 -2.10 13.58
N LEU A 336 -11.14 -1.65 12.85
CA LEU A 336 -12.52 -2.11 12.99
C LEU A 336 -12.64 -3.62 12.70
N ALA A 337 -12.12 -4.09 11.57
CA ALA A 337 -12.18 -5.50 11.20
C ALA A 337 -11.51 -6.41 12.25
N LEU A 338 -10.35 -6.00 12.76
CA LEU A 338 -9.69 -6.73 13.85
C LEU A 338 -10.50 -6.71 15.15
N SER A 339 -11.15 -5.59 15.47
CA SER A 339 -12.03 -5.49 16.65
C SER A 339 -13.29 -6.35 16.52
N LEU A 340 -13.75 -6.59 15.29
CA LEU A 340 -14.89 -7.45 14.97
C LEU A 340 -14.51 -8.93 14.79
N GLY A 341 -13.23 -9.27 14.94
CA GLY A 341 -12.74 -10.66 14.93
C GLY A 341 -12.56 -11.26 13.54
N PHE A 342 -12.35 -10.46 12.49
CA PHE A 342 -12.14 -10.97 11.12
C PHE A 342 -10.80 -11.67 10.90
N ALA A 343 -9.82 -11.49 11.79
CA ALA A 343 -8.52 -12.13 11.67
C ALA A 343 -7.93 -12.47 13.04
N ASP A 344 -7.37 -13.67 13.13
CA ASP A 344 -6.57 -14.11 14.27
C ASP A 344 -5.10 -13.76 14.10
N GLY A 345 -4.41 -13.52 15.21
CA GLY A 345 -2.96 -13.32 15.19
C GLY A 345 -2.51 -11.97 14.65
N VAL A 346 -3.44 -11.04 14.40
CA VAL A 346 -3.15 -9.64 14.05
C VAL A 346 -3.78 -8.73 15.10
N SER A 347 -3.06 -7.70 15.50
CA SER A 347 -3.56 -6.65 16.39
C SER A 347 -3.04 -5.30 15.95
N THR A 348 -3.75 -4.23 16.30
CA THR A 348 -3.31 -2.85 16.08
C THR A 348 -2.96 -2.17 17.40
N GLN A 349 -2.01 -1.23 17.33
CA GLN A 349 -1.67 -0.35 18.43
C GLN A 349 -1.75 1.10 17.97
N ASN A 350 -2.18 1.97 18.88
CA ASN A 350 -2.09 3.41 18.69
C ASN A 350 -0.65 3.86 18.96
N ALA A 351 -0.17 4.78 18.13
CA ALA A 351 1.04 5.54 18.38
C ALA A 351 0.97 6.33 19.70
N ASN A 352 2.08 6.45 20.40
CA ASN A 352 2.17 7.32 21.59
C ASN A 352 2.81 8.67 21.25
N LYS A 353 3.91 8.65 20.50
CA LYS A 353 4.71 9.81 20.12
C LYS A 353 4.85 9.95 18.61
N MET A 354 4.62 8.88 17.87
CA MET A 354 4.70 8.92 16.42
C MET A 354 3.71 9.94 15.85
N LYS A 355 4.25 10.77 14.97
CA LYS A 355 3.50 11.73 14.17
C LYS A 355 4.00 11.65 12.74
N ILE A 356 3.12 11.18 11.87
CA ILE A 356 3.31 11.18 10.42
C ILE A 356 2.13 11.96 9.85
N VAL A 357 2.40 13.06 9.15
CA VAL A 357 1.35 13.95 8.61
C VAL A 357 1.41 13.92 7.10
N GLY A 358 0.50 13.17 6.48
CA GLY A 358 0.40 13.00 5.02
C GLY A 358 1.76 12.96 4.31
N SER A 359 2.54 11.95 4.63
CA SER A 359 3.94 11.80 4.19
C SER A 359 4.10 10.57 3.31
N VAL A 360 5.17 10.56 2.52
CA VAL A 360 5.57 9.38 1.74
C VAL A 360 6.59 8.60 2.53
N VAL A 361 6.28 7.33 2.80
CA VAL A 361 7.12 6.40 3.56
C VAL A 361 7.57 5.24 2.70
N GLU A 362 8.76 4.71 3.00
CA GLU A 362 9.31 3.56 2.29
C GLU A 362 8.75 2.25 2.84
N MET A 363 8.37 1.35 1.94
CA MET A 363 7.97 -0.03 2.21
C MET A 363 9.00 -1.01 1.65
N ARG A 364 9.10 -2.17 2.29
CA ARG A 364 9.94 -3.30 1.90
C ARG A 364 9.06 -4.51 1.64
N LEU A 365 9.27 -5.15 0.50
CA LEU A 365 8.63 -6.42 0.17
C LEU A 365 9.15 -7.53 1.11
N VAL A 366 8.22 -8.36 1.59
CA VAL A 366 8.51 -9.50 2.49
C VAL A 366 8.13 -10.82 1.82
N ASP A 367 7.00 -10.86 1.13
CA ASP A 367 6.47 -12.07 0.48
C ASP A 367 6.16 -11.79 -1.00
N ASP A 368 7.16 -12.01 -1.86
CA ASP A 368 7.09 -11.79 -3.31
C ASP A 368 6.26 -12.85 -4.05
N ALA A 369 5.97 -13.98 -3.38
CA ALA A 369 5.14 -15.04 -3.92
C ALA A 369 3.64 -14.74 -3.80
N SER A 370 3.25 -13.81 -2.93
CA SER A 370 1.86 -13.37 -2.80
C SER A 370 1.36 -12.66 -4.06
N PRO A 371 0.16 -13.00 -4.58
CA PRO A 371 -0.45 -12.28 -5.70
C PRO A 371 -0.65 -10.77 -5.45
N ILE A 372 -0.71 -10.34 -4.18
CA ILE A 372 -0.81 -8.93 -3.78
C ILE A 372 0.47 -8.16 -4.13
N ALA A 373 1.63 -8.83 -4.14
CA ALA A 373 2.93 -8.24 -4.44
C ALA A 373 3.27 -8.22 -5.94
N TYR A 374 2.47 -8.83 -6.79
CA TYR A 374 2.80 -8.97 -8.21
C TYR A 374 3.02 -7.64 -8.93
N GLY A 375 4.17 -7.53 -9.58
CA GLY A 375 4.60 -6.33 -10.31
C GLY A 375 5.30 -5.27 -9.44
N TYR A 376 5.24 -5.38 -8.11
CA TYR A 376 6.00 -4.52 -7.21
C TYR A 376 7.45 -4.98 -7.09
N GLU A 377 8.35 -4.03 -6.84
CA GLU A 377 9.76 -4.28 -6.57
C GLU A 377 10.02 -4.51 -5.07
N GLU A 378 11.27 -4.80 -4.71
CA GLU A 378 11.69 -4.97 -3.31
C GLU A 378 11.40 -3.72 -2.45
N LYS A 379 11.37 -2.54 -3.08
CA LYS A 379 11.13 -1.25 -2.46
C LYS A 379 9.89 -0.62 -3.07
N GLY A 380 9.05 -0.03 -2.23
CA GLY A 380 7.88 0.74 -2.65
C GLY A 380 7.72 1.99 -1.80
N ALA A 381 6.86 2.89 -2.26
CA ALA A 381 6.47 4.08 -1.52
C ALA A 381 4.97 4.02 -1.19
N ALA A 382 4.60 4.46 0.00
CA ALA A 382 3.21 4.58 0.41
C ALA A 382 2.94 5.95 1.02
N TYR A 383 1.76 6.48 0.75
CA TYR A 383 1.21 7.58 1.54
C TYR A 383 0.87 7.07 2.94
N CYS A 384 1.24 7.83 3.97
CA CYS A 384 0.92 7.54 5.36
C CYS A 384 0.55 8.83 6.08
N ASP A 385 -0.64 8.83 6.69
CA ASP A 385 -1.07 9.82 7.66
C ASP A 385 -1.49 9.09 8.93
N ASN A 386 -0.57 8.97 9.88
CA ASN A 386 -0.68 8.13 11.08
C ASN A 386 -1.28 6.73 10.82
N GLY A 387 -0.44 5.78 10.42
CA GLY A 387 -0.88 4.39 10.18
C GLY A 387 -1.20 3.63 11.47
N PRO A 388 -2.15 2.67 11.44
CA PRO A 388 -2.26 1.70 12.51
C PRO A 388 -0.96 0.88 12.58
N ILE A 389 -0.43 0.69 13.79
CA ILE A 389 0.78 -0.12 13.99
C ILE A 389 0.34 -1.58 14.15
N PHE A 390 0.48 -2.37 13.10
CA PHE A 390 0.13 -3.79 13.14
C PHE A 390 1.15 -4.61 13.91
N SER A 391 0.70 -5.65 14.61
CA SER A 391 1.55 -6.60 15.33
C SER A 391 1.01 -8.00 15.16
N LEU A 392 1.92 -8.97 15.01
CA LEU A 392 1.58 -10.36 14.76
C LEU A 392 1.73 -11.25 16.00
N SER A 393 0.99 -12.34 16.02
CA SER A 393 1.02 -13.37 17.06
C SER A 393 0.76 -14.74 16.44
N SER A 394 1.45 -15.76 16.94
CA SER A 394 1.12 -17.17 16.64
C SER A 394 0.05 -17.74 17.60
N ILE A 395 -0.47 -16.92 18.52
CA ILE A 395 -1.42 -17.31 19.56
C ILE A 395 -2.67 -16.42 19.52
N VAL A 396 -3.84 -17.05 19.43
CA VAL A 396 -5.15 -16.39 19.45
C VAL A 396 -5.36 -15.61 20.74
N GLY A 397 -5.85 -14.36 20.62
CA GLY A 397 -6.15 -13.48 21.75
C GLY A 397 -4.92 -12.98 22.54
N GLN A 398 -3.71 -13.39 22.14
CA GLN A 398 -2.48 -12.86 22.72
C GLN A 398 -2.10 -11.60 21.95
N ARG A 399 -2.11 -10.46 22.63
CA ARG A 399 -1.52 -9.23 22.07
C ARG A 399 -0.03 -9.47 21.83
N GLY A 400 0.47 -9.06 20.66
CA GLY A 400 1.91 -9.07 20.40
C GLY A 400 2.62 -8.36 21.55
N ARG A 401 3.60 -9.03 22.18
CA ARG A 401 4.40 -8.38 23.22
C ARG A 401 5.05 -7.16 22.58
N ARG A 402 4.85 -5.95 23.15
CA ARG A 402 5.72 -4.81 22.83
C ARG A 402 7.15 -5.28 22.99
N ARG A 403 7.93 -5.33 21.91
CA ARG A 403 9.38 -5.41 22.04
C ARG A 403 9.81 -4.11 22.69
N LEU A 404 10.08 -4.17 23.99
CA LEU A 404 10.68 -3.08 24.74
C LEU A 404 12.15 -2.96 24.33
N GLY A 405 12.37 -2.48 23.11
CA GLY A 405 13.68 -2.09 22.59
C GLY A 405 14.79 -3.16 22.66
N PRO A 406 16.06 -2.72 22.48
CA PRO A 406 17.24 -3.58 22.59
C PRO A 406 17.52 -4.09 24.02
N GLU A 407 16.74 -3.67 25.02
CA GLU A 407 16.87 -4.09 26.43
C GLU A 407 16.38 -5.52 26.71
N MET A 408 15.80 -6.24 25.74
CA MET A 408 15.60 -7.69 25.85
C MET A 408 16.91 -8.50 25.99
N ARG A 409 18.07 -7.84 25.93
CA ARG A 409 19.39 -8.42 26.22
C ARG A 409 19.79 -8.32 27.70
N ALA A 410 18.94 -7.77 28.55
CA ALA A 410 19.20 -7.71 29.98
C ALA A 410 19.12 -9.11 30.62
N ARG A 411 20.01 -9.35 31.59
CA ARG A 411 20.02 -10.53 32.46
C ARG A 411 18.58 -10.92 32.88
N PRO A 412 18.18 -12.21 32.79
CA PRO A 412 16.89 -12.66 33.32
C PRO A 412 16.70 -12.24 34.78
N THR A 413 15.46 -11.97 35.19
CA THR A 413 15.17 -11.61 36.58
C THR A 413 15.66 -12.71 37.52
N GLY A 414 16.63 -12.38 38.39
CA GLY A 414 17.29 -13.31 39.30
C GLY A 414 17.87 -12.59 40.52
N ARG A 415 18.50 -13.33 41.44
CA ARG A 415 19.10 -12.75 42.66
C ARG A 415 20.50 -12.19 42.38
N GLY A 416 20.86 -11.06 42.97
CA GLY A 416 22.16 -10.41 42.76
C GLY A 416 22.08 -9.18 41.85
N SER A 417 23.24 -8.61 41.53
CA SER A 417 23.42 -7.44 40.67
C SER A 417 23.10 -7.71 39.19
N LEU A 418 23.10 -6.68 38.35
CA LEU A 418 22.83 -6.82 36.90
C LEU A 418 23.82 -7.75 36.20
N ASP A 419 25.04 -7.87 36.74
CA ASP A 419 26.14 -8.64 36.16
C ASP A 419 26.41 -9.96 36.92
N ASP A 420 25.68 -10.21 38.02
CA ASP A 420 25.89 -11.42 38.81
C ASP A 420 25.31 -12.65 38.08
N PRO A 421 26.05 -13.78 37.99
CA PRO A 421 25.48 -15.01 37.46
C PRO A 421 24.36 -15.50 38.37
N ASP A 422 23.27 -16.00 37.80
CA ASP A 422 22.23 -16.67 38.59
C ASP A 422 22.65 -18.12 38.84
N PHE A 423 22.89 -18.48 40.10
CA PHE A 423 23.26 -19.84 40.47
C PHE A 423 22.72 -20.21 41.85
N ALA A 424 22.45 -21.50 42.02
CA ALA A 424 22.23 -22.08 43.35
C ALA A 424 23.54 -22.67 43.84
N VAL A 425 23.98 -22.29 45.05
CA VAL A 425 25.19 -22.83 45.67
C VAL A 425 25.12 -24.37 45.67
N GLY A 426 26.14 -25.01 45.11
CA GLY A 426 26.21 -26.48 45.00
C GLY A 426 25.49 -27.09 43.79
N ARG A 427 24.95 -26.29 42.86
CA ARG A 427 24.42 -26.75 41.57
C ARG A 427 25.13 -26.05 40.41
N PRO A 428 25.50 -26.76 39.33
CA PRO A 428 25.96 -26.11 38.09
C PRO A 428 24.83 -25.21 37.57
N GLY A 429 25.16 -23.98 37.19
CA GLY A 429 24.23 -23.11 36.50
C GLY A 429 23.78 -23.76 35.20
N MET A 430 22.47 -23.85 34.99
CA MET A 430 21.91 -24.31 33.72
C MET A 430 21.65 -23.07 32.88
N GLU A 431 22.37 -22.92 31.77
CA GLU A 431 22.07 -21.84 30.82
C GLU A 431 20.68 -22.07 30.26
N ALA A 432 19.84 -21.04 30.36
CA ALA A 432 18.52 -21.07 29.73
C ALA A 432 18.73 -21.17 28.20
N PRO A 433 17.99 -22.07 27.51
CA PRO A 433 18.09 -22.18 26.07
C PRO A 433 17.72 -20.84 25.41
N GLU A 434 18.50 -20.42 24.43
CA GLU A 434 18.26 -19.18 23.69
C GLU A 434 16.92 -19.28 22.94
N GLU A 435 15.99 -18.36 23.23
CA GLU A 435 14.70 -18.34 22.53
C GLU A 435 14.90 -18.02 21.04
N ARG A 436 14.13 -18.71 20.19
CA ARG A 436 14.15 -18.46 18.75
C ARG A 436 13.71 -17.02 18.47
N LYS A 437 14.57 -16.25 17.79
CA LYS A 437 14.31 -14.87 17.40
C LYS A 437 13.41 -14.84 16.17
N SER A 438 12.46 -13.92 16.15
CA SER A 438 11.68 -13.53 14.98
C SER A 438 11.89 -12.06 14.69
N GLU A 439 11.59 -11.60 13.49
CA GLU A 439 11.53 -10.17 13.21
C GLU A 439 10.19 -9.57 13.66
N ILE A 440 10.09 -8.22 13.66
CA ILE A 440 8.87 -7.51 14.10
C ILE A 440 7.67 -7.83 13.19
N TRP A 441 7.95 -8.04 11.90
CA TRP A 441 6.97 -8.39 10.87
C TRP A 441 6.75 -9.90 10.73
N GLU A 442 7.29 -10.72 11.64
CA GLU A 442 7.11 -12.17 11.61
C GLU A 442 6.21 -12.65 12.74
N SER A 443 5.39 -13.66 12.46
CA SER A 443 4.66 -14.37 13.51
C SER A 443 5.67 -15.11 14.40
N PRO A 444 5.75 -14.81 15.71
CA PRO A 444 6.77 -15.39 16.57
C PRO A 444 6.70 -16.92 16.62
N PRO A 445 7.83 -17.64 16.71
CA PRO A 445 7.82 -19.10 16.81
C PRO A 445 7.09 -19.54 18.08
N VAL A 446 6.30 -20.61 17.95
CA VAL A 446 5.56 -21.18 19.08
C VAL A 446 6.52 -21.93 19.99
N SER A 447 6.56 -21.54 21.27
CA SER A 447 7.41 -22.17 22.30
C SER A 447 6.95 -23.60 22.64
N ASP A 448 7.83 -24.39 23.25
CA ASP A 448 7.49 -25.77 23.65
C ASP A 448 6.37 -25.82 24.69
N GLU A 449 6.29 -24.84 25.59
CA GLU A 449 5.19 -24.71 26.54
C GLU A 449 3.86 -24.42 25.83
N GLN A 450 3.87 -23.49 24.87
CA GLN A 450 2.69 -23.18 24.07
C GLN A 450 2.24 -24.38 23.23
N ARG A 451 3.17 -25.20 22.73
CA ARG A 451 2.85 -26.46 22.04
C ARG A 451 2.17 -27.47 22.96
N ARG A 452 2.62 -27.59 24.22
CA ARG A 452 2.01 -28.48 25.21
C ARG A 452 0.57 -28.08 25.56
N ASN A 453 0.27 -26.77 25.57
CA ASN A 453 -1.06 -26.21 25.82
C ASN A 453 -1.64 -25.50 24.58
N GLY A 454 -1.63 -26.21 23.44
CA GLY A 454 -1.75 -25.63 22.10
C GLY A 454 -3.14 -25.18 21.62
N PHE A 455 -4.17 -25.16 22.46
CA PHE A 455 -5.55 -24.85 22.02
C PHE A 455 -5.73 -23.41 21.47
N ARG A 456 -4.80 -22.50 21.78
CA ARG A 456 -4.74 -21.13 21.22
C ARG A 456 -3.71 -20.96 20.11
N VAL A 457 -2.95 -22.00 19.77
CA VAL A 457 -1.90 -21.91 18.75
C VAL A 457 -2.56 -21.84 17.38
N ILE A 458 -2.27 -20.76 16.65
CA ILE A 458 -2.77 -20.57 15.29
C ILE A 458 -2.04 -21.56 14.37
N PRO A 459 -2.78 -22.42 13.64
CA PRO A 459 -2.20 -23.33 12.67
C PRO A 459 -1.43 -22.55 11.58
N PRO A 460 -0.28 -23.02 11.08
CA PRO A 460 0.51 -22.28 10.09
C PRO A 460 -0.26 -21.78 8.87
N PRO A 461 -1.18 -22.55 8.24
CA PRO A 461 -1.98 -22.06 7.11
C PRO A 461 -2.99 -20.96 7.45
N ARG A 462 -3.29 -20.78 8.75
CA ARG A 462 -4.21 -19.76 9.26
C ARG A 462 -3.48 -18.56 9.87
N ARG A 463 -2.15 -18.51 9.76
CA ARG A 463 -1.39 -17.36 10.26
C ARG A 463 -1.41 -16.23 9.25
N PRO A 464 -1.46 -14.98 9.72
CA PRO A 464 -1.32 -13.83 8.85
C PRO A 464 0.04 -13.83 8.16
N ARG A 465 0.05 -13.45 6.88
CA ARG A 465 1.24 -13.24 6.06
C ARG A 465 1.50 -11.75 5.91
N VAL A 466 2.75 -11.33 6.01
CA VAL A 466 3.13 -9.94 5.72
C VAL A 466 3.61 -9.87 4.29
N ILE A 467 2.96 -9.02 3.50
CA ILE A 467 3.32 -8.81 2.10
C ILE A 467 4.35 -7.69 2.03
N PHE A 468 4.05 -6.56 2.68
CA PHE A 468 4.96 -5.44 2.83
C PHE A 468 5.09 -5.04 4.29
N ARG A 469 6.30 -4.62 4.68
CA ARG A 469 6.56 -3.92 5.94
C ARG A 469 7.01 -2.49 5.68
N TYR A 470 6.87 -1.61 6.66
CA TYR A 470 7.56 -0.33 6.64
C TYR A 470 9.08 -0.53 6.71
N ALA A 471 9.84 0.37 6.08
CA ALA A 471 11.29 0.35 6.15
C ALA A 471 11.81 0.59 7.58
N ASP A 472 13.10 0.38 7.76
CA ASP A 472 13.82 0.68 8.99
C ASP A 472 13.77 2.18 9.30
N GLY A 473 13.81 2.60 10.57
CA GLY A 473 13.56 4.00 10.96
C GLY A 473 14.43 5.04 10.23
N LYS A 474 15.69 4.70 9.92
CA LYS A 474 16.63 5.55 9.16
C LYS A 474 16.29 5.72 7.67
N ASP A 475 15.51 4.79 7.12
CA ASP A 475 15.10 4.74 5.71
C ASP A 475 13.59 4.94 5.56
N LEU A 476 12.85 5.13 6.66
CA LEU A 476 11.40 5.21 6.67
C LEU A 476 10.87 6.43 5.90
N LEU A 477 11.48 7.61 6.12
CA LEU A 477 11.04 8.85 5.47
C LEU A 477 11.57 8.91 4.03
N VAL A 478 10.64 8.94 3.06
CA VAL A 478 10.95 9.33 1.68
C VAL A 478 10.72 10.83 1.52
N SER A 479 9.56 11.34 1.94
CA SER A 479 9.18 12.75 1.79
C SER A 479 8.14 13.16 2.84
N GLY A 480 8.27 14.36 3.40
CA GLY A 480 7.32 14.96 4.36
C GLY A 480 7.84 15.04 5.80
N LEU A 481 6.94 14.79 6.76
CA LEU A 481 7.12 14.91 8.21
C LEU A 481 6.99 13.54 8.89
N ILE A 482 8.06 13.08 9.53
CA ILE A 482 8.01 11.97 10.48
C ILE A 482 8.71 12.37 11.79
N GLU A 483 7.98 12.28 12.88
CA GLU A 483 8.48 12.34 14.25
C GLU A 483 8.13 11.01 14.96
N GLY A 484 9.04 10.45 15.74
CA GLY A 484 8.78 9.18 16.46
C GLY A 484 8.54 7.95 15.56
N GLY A 485 9.03 7.97 14.31
CA GLY A 485 8.79 6.91 13.31
C GLY A 485 9.25 5.50 13.71
N ASP A 486 10.09 5.36 14.73
CA ASP A 486 10.51 4.05 15.26
C ASP A 486 9.33 3.21 15.78
N GLU A 487 8.19 3.81 16.14
CA GLU A 487 7.00 3.05 16.56
C GLU A 487 6.35 2.26 15.41
N ILE A 488 6.50 2.69 14.14
CA ILE A 488 5.94 2.00 12.97
C ILE A 488 7.00 1.37 12.07
N ALA A 489 8.27 1.78 12.21
CA ALA A 489 9.38 1.21 11.46
C ALA A 489 9.40 -0.31 11.60
N GLN A 490 9.67 -1.02 10.49
CA GLN A 490 9.68 -2.48 10.40
C GLN A 490 8.33 -3.18 10.68
N HIS A 491 7.29 -2.50 11.15
CA HIS A 491 5.98 -3.12 11.34
C HIS A 491 5.32 -3.46 9.99
N PRO A 492 4.39 -4.42 9.95
CA PRO A 492 3.64 -4.72 8.73
C PRO A 492 2.91 -3.49 8.19
N ALA A 493 2.95 -3.29 6.89
CA ALA A 493 2.20 -2.27 6.15
C ALA A 493 1.02 -2.89 5.39
N VAL A 494 1.22 -4.11 4.86
CA VAL A 494 0.19 -4.90 4.17
C VAL A 494 0.19 -6.32 4.74
N VAL A 495 -0.94 -6.73 5.28
CA VAL A 495 -1.15 -8.05 5.91
C VAL A 495 -2.25 -8.78 5.15
N ASP A 496 -1.97 -10.01 4.76
CA ASP A 496 -2.93 -10.97 4.22
C ASP A 496 -3.33 -11.95 5.32
N ALA A 497 -4.61 -11.93 5.71
CA ALA A 497 -5.14 -12.71 6.82
C ALA A 497 -6.17 -13.74 6.32
N PRO A 498 -5.94 -15.05 6.57
CA PRO A 498 -6.75 -16.15 6.03
C PRO A 498 -7.98 -16.54 6.85
#